data_AF-A0A669E2A9-F1
#
_entry.id   AF-A0A669E2A9-F1
#
_cell.length_a   1.000
_cell.length_b   1.000
_cell.length_c   1.000
_cell.angle_alpha   90.00
_cell.angle_beta   90.00
_cell.angle_gamma   90.00
#
_symmetry.space_group_name_H-M   'P 1'
#
loop_
_entity.id
_entity.type
_entity.pdbx_description
1 polymer ?
#
loop_
_entity_poly.entity_id
_entity_poly.type
_entity_poly.pdbx_seq_one_letter_code
_entity_poly.pdbx_strand_id
1 'polypeptide(L)'
;MKETSVLCLLFLISLLSCTTNQARLTVSPSSSQFFKEVFVSLSCEEDDSSAGWTLRRNTSKRQRTQCGVDWGEGAGSSCNISLAAPHDSGVYWCESREGPISNMVNLTVTGGSVILQSPVLPVMEGDDVTLLCKTKTTPSNLPAAFYKDGSLIRKQPTGHMTIQHVSRSDEGLYKCDISAHGESPSSWITVTGDTLTCLCFCSFQHSQCDDNLMTAFALF
;
A
#
# COMPACT_ATOMS: atom_id res chain seq x y z
N MET A 1 -34.28 -35.79 4.96
CA MET A 1 -32.81 -35.88 5.06
C MET A 1 -32.05 -35.44 3.80
N LYS A 2 -32.70 -35.03 2.70
CA LYS A 2 -32.01 -34.56 1.47
C LYS A 2 -31.90 -33.03 1.38
N GLU A 3 -32.91 -32.29 1.86
CA GLU A 3 -33.00 -30.81 1.83
C GLU A 3 -31.87 -30.11 2.60
N THR A 4 -31.54 -30.58 3.80
CA THR A 4 -30.48 -29.98 4.65
C THR A 4 -29.08 -30.14 4.07
N SER A 5 -28.84 -31.20 3.28
CA SER A 5 -27.57 -31.44 2.60
C SER A 5 -27.33 -30.45 1.46
N VAL A 6 -28.39 -30.12 0.70
CA VAL A 6 -28.32 -29.16 -0.41
C VAL A 6 -28.10 -27.74 0.12
N LEU A 7 -28.79 -27.34 1.19
CA LEU A 7 -28.57 -26.05 1.85
C LEU A 7 -27.14 -25.90 2.39
N CYS A 8 -26.58 -26.95 3.01
CA CYS A 8 -25.18 -26.94 3.47
C CYS A 8 -24.19 -26.87 2.30
N LEU A 9 -24.44 -27.60 1.21
CA LEU A 9 -23.63 -27.54 -0.01
C LEU A 9 -23.70 -26.17 -0.68
N LEU A 10 -24.88 -25.55 -0.78
CA LEU A 10 -25.05 -24.20 -1.30
C LEU A 10 -24.37 -23.16 -0.40
N PHE A 11 -24.40 -23.34 0.92
CA PHE A 11 -23.70 -22.48 1.87
C PHE A 11 -22.18 -22.64 1.78
N LEU A 12 -21.67 -23.87 1.63
CA LEU A 12 -20.25 -24.14 1.38
C LEU A 12 -19.80 -23.59 0.03
N ILE A 13 -20.60 -23.73 -1.03
CA ILE A 13 -20.34 -23.15 -2.35
C ILE A 13 -20.38 -21.62 -2.26
N SER A 14 -21.29 -21.03 -1.49
CA SER A 14 -21.36 -19.58 -1.21
C SER A 14 -20.13 -19.08 -0.45
N LEU A 15 -19.60 -19.86 0.49
CA LEU A 15 -18.35 -19.57 1.21
C LEU A 15 -17.12 -19.72 0.30
N LEU A 16 -17.16 -20.66 -0.66
CA LEU A 16 -16.14 -20.90 -1.68
C LEU A 16 -16.20 -19.91 -2.85
N SER A 17 -17.30 -19.17 -3.04
CA SER A 17 -17.50 -18.21 -4.15
C SER A 17 -17.30 -16.76 -3.75
N CYS A 18 -16.79 -16.50 -2.53
CA CYS A 18 -16.32 -15.18 -2.14
C CYS A 18 -14.85 -14.97 -2.54
N THR A 19 -14.51 -15.26 -3.80
CA THR A 19 -13.28 -14.72 -4.40
C THR A 19 -13.70 -13.50 -5.19
N THR A 20 -13.65 -12.32 -4.57
CA THR A 20 -13.72 -11.09 -5.35
C THR A 20 -12.48 -11.05 -6.23
N ASN A 21 -12.65 -11.21 -7.55
CA ASN A 21 -11.60 -11.00 -8.55
C ASN A 21 -11.21 -9.51 -8.56
N GLN A 22 -10.54 -9.06 -7.50
CA GLN A 22 -10.09 -7.70 -7.31
C GLN A 22 -8.60 -7.64 -7.64
N ALA A 23 -8.23 -6.85 -8.64
CA ALA A 23 -6.83 -6.66 -8.95
C ALA A 23 -6.09 -6.03 -7.76
N ARG A 24 -4.83 -6.44 -7.59
CA ARG A 24 -3.92 -5.88 -6.62
C ARG A 24 -2.90 -5.01 -7.34
N LEU A 25 -2.79 -3.75 -6.94
CA LEU A 25 -1.75 -2.86 -7.44
C LEU A 25 -0.43 -3.14 -6.71
N THR A 26 0.61 -3.46 -7.48
CA THR A 26 1.99 -3.63 -7.01
C THR A 26 2.92 -2.58 -7.62
N VAL A 27 4.05 -2.32 -6.95
CA VAL A 27 5.03 -1.32 -7.37
C VAL A 27 6.42 -1.94 -7.34
N SER A 28 7.20 -1.71 -8.39
CA SER A 28 8.57 -2.19 -8.53
C SER A 28 9.53 -1.02 -8.80
N PRO A 29 10.57 -0.82 -7.97
CA PRO A 29 10.84 -1.57 -6.73
C PRO A 29 9.82 -1.27 -5.63
N SER A 30 9.61 -2.22 -4.70
CA SER A 30 8.59 -2.14 -3.64
C SER A 30 8.96 -1.08 -2.59
N SER A 31 8.59 0.18 -2.86
CA SER A 31 8.78 1.31 -1.96
C SER A 31 7.76 2.42 -2.22
N SER A 32 7.46 3.21 -1.20
CA SER A 32 6.60 4.39 -1.31
C SER A 32 7.35 5.65 -1.75
N GLN A 33 8.68 5.68 -1.60
CA GLN A 33 9.51 6.85 -1.91
C GLN A 33 10.60 6.54 -2.92
N PHE A 34 10.79 7.47 -3.84
CA PHE A 34 11.76 7.37 -4.92
C PHE A 34 12.53 8.67 -5.09
N PHE A 35 13.80 8.56 -5.50
CA PHE A 35 14.53 9.71 -6.03
C PHE A 35 13.99 10.07 -7.42
N LYS A 36 14.13 11.33 -7.82
CA LYS A 36 13.95 11.69 -9.23
C LYS A 36 14.92 10.93 -10.14
N GLU A 37 14.53 10.79 -11.41
CA GLU A 37 15.32 10.17 -12.48
C GLU A 37 15.54 8.66 -12.30
N VAL A 38 14.65 7.99 -11.56
CA VAL A 38 14.63 6.52 -11.45
C VAL A 38 13.47 5.93 -12.24
N PHE A 39 13.63 4.66 -12.60
CA PHE A 39 12.57 3.86 -13.18
C PHE A 39 11.62 3.34 -12.09
N VAL A 40 10.32 3.46 -12.32
CA VAL A 40 9.26 2.89 -11.48
C VAL A 40 8.26 2.18 -12.37
N SER A 41 7.92 0.93 -12.03
CA SER A 41 6.85 0.18 -12.69
C SER A 41 5.71 -0.07 -11.71
N LEU A 42 4.49 0.22 -12.13
CA LEU A 42 3.28 -0.09 -11.39
C LEU A 42 2.51 -1.18 -12.15
N SER A 43 2.02 -2.22 -11.48
CA SER A 43 1.34 -3.33 -12.14
C SER A 43 0.03 -3.70 -11.46
N CYS A 44 -1.01 -3.93 -12.26
CA CYS A 44 -2.25 -4.54 -11.80
C CYS A 44 -2.08 -6.07 -11.89
N GLU A 45 -1.90 -6.73 -10.75
CA GLU A 45 -1.89 -8.19 -10.66
C GLU A 45 -3.32 -8.71 -10.54
N GLU A 46 -3.69 -9.64 -11.41
CA GLU A 46 -5.00 -10.30 -11.48
C GLU A 46 -4.82 -11.80 -11.27
N ASP A 47 -5.81 -12.46 -10.65
CA ASP A 47 -5.88 -13.92 -10.60
C ASP A 47 -6.49 -14.51 -11.90
N ASP A 48 -7.32 -13.74 -12.64
CA ASP A 48 -7.94 -14.13 -13.91
C ASP A 48 -7.89 -12.98 -14.94
N SER A 49 -7.25 -13.22 -16.10
CA SER A 49 -6.77 -12.22 -17.08
C SER A 49 -7.81 -11.44 -17.91
N SER A 50 -9.07 -11.33 -17.46
CA SER A 50 -10.19 -10.93 -18.34
C SER A 50 -10.74 -9.51 -18.13
N ALA A 51 -10.43 -8.83 -17.02
CA ALA A 51 -11.16 -7.61 -16.63
C ALA A 51 -10.61 -6.30 -17.24
N GLY A 52 -9.40 -6.32 -17.84
CA GLY A 52 -8.86 -5.18 -18.60
C GLY A 52 -8.74 -3.90 -17.77
N TRP A 53 -7.92 -3.95 -16.72
CA TRP A 53 -7.75 -2.87 -15.75
C TRP A 53 -7.00 -1.68 -16.33
N THR A 54 -7.44 -0.49 -15.94
CA THR A 54 -6.83 0.77 -16.32
C THR A 54 -6.10 1.37 -15.12
N LEU A 55 -4.79 1.58 -15.26
CA LEU A 55 -4.00 2.20 -14.22
C LEU A 55 -4.19 3.72 -14.22
N ARG A 56 -4.65 4.24 -13.08
CA ARG A 56 -4.97 5.66 -12.88
C ARG A 56 -4.13 6.28 -11.79
N ARG A 57 -4.04 7.62 -11.83
CA ARG A 57 -3.43 8.40 -10.75
C ARG A 57 -4.09 9.75 -10.51
N ASN A 58 -3.91 10.22 -9.28
CA ASN A 58 -4.15 11.59 -8.82
C ASN A 58 -2.81 12.20 -8.42
N THR A 59 -2.41 13.28 -9.07
CA THR A 59 -1.23 14.08 -8.69
C THR A 59 -1.67 15.48 -8.26
N SER A 60 -0.73 16.29 -7.78
CA SER A 60 -1.02 17.70 -7.44
C SER A 60 -1.51 18.55 -8.63
N LYS A 61 -1.20 18.12 -9.87
CA LYS A 61 -1.53 18.88 -11.09
C LYS A 61 -2.80 18.41 -11.78
N ARG A 62 -3.09 17.10 -11.73
CA ARG A 62 -4.19 16.49 -12.48
C ARG A 62 -4.79 15.35 -11.68
N GLN A 63 -6.10 15.17 -11.84
CA GLN A 63 -6.86 14.12 -11.19
C GLN A 63 -7.31 13.09 -12.23
N ARG A 64 -7.33 11.81 -11.83
CA ARG A 64 -7.89 10.66 -12.54
C ARG A 64 -7.31 10.44 -13.95
N THR A 65 -6.05 10.79 -14.14
CA THR A 65 -5.33 10.61 -15.43
C THR A 65 -4.99 9.16 -15.70
N GLN A 66 -4.97 8.76 -16.98
CA GLN A 66 -4.78 7.37 -17.42
C GLN A 66 -3.35 7.13 -17.94
N CYS A 67 -2.75 6.02 -17.53
CA CYS A 67 -1.45 5.59 -18.04
C CYS A 67 -1.48 5.30 -19.55
N GLY A 68 -0.41 5.67 -20.26
CA GLY A 68 -0.27 5.51 -21.72
C GLY A 68 -0.99 6.57 -22.54
N VAL A 69 -1.81 7.42 -21.90
CA VAL A 69 -2.47 8.57 -22.53
C VAL A 69 -1.87 9.88 -22.00
N ASP A 70 -1.98 10.08 -20.68
CA ASP A 70 -1.57 11.33 -20.03
C ASP A 70 -0.15 11.27 -19.48
N TRP A 71 0.33 10.06 -19.16
CA TRP A 71 1.59 9.84 -18.46
C TRP A 71 2.02 8.38 -18.55
N GLY A 72 3.31 8.13 -18.32
CA GLY A 72 3.88 6.79 -18.34
C GLY A 72 3.74 6.09 -19.69
N GLU A 73 4.25 4.87 -19.74
CA GLU A 73 4.14 3.99 -20.90
C GLU A 73 3.46 2.69 -20.48
N GLY A 74 2.36 2.34 -21.16
CA GLY A 74 1.65 1.10 -20.90
C GLY A 74 2.45 -0.10 -21.41
N ALA A 75 2.58 -1.14 -20.57
CA ALA A 75 3.29 -2.38 -20.86
C ALA A 75 2.46 -3.58 -20.36
N GLY A 76 1.39 -3.91 -21.08
CA GLY A 76 0.44 -4.94 -20.63
C GLY A 76 -0.40 -4.47 -19.45
N SER A 77 -0.39 -5.23 -18.35
CA SER A 77 -1.02 -4.84 -17.08
C SER A 77 -0.19 -3.86 -16.25
N SER A 78 1.01 -3.51 -16.74
CA SER A 78 1.92 -2.59 -16.06
C SER A 78 1.96 -1.21 -16.73
N CYS A 79 2.38 -0.22 -15.95
CA CYS A 79 2.62 1.15 -16.36
C CYS A 79 4.03 1.57 -15.91
N ASN A 80 4.84 1.98 -16.86
CA ASN A 80 6.24 2.32 -16.63
C ASN A 80 6.44 3.85 -16.61
N ILE A 81 7.14 4.32 -15.59
CA ILE A 81 7.65 5.69 -15.48
C ILE A 81 9.16 5.61 -15.65
N SER A 82 9.65 5.93 -16.85
CA SER A 82 11.08 5.77 -17.19
C SER A 82 11.99 6.74 -16.43
N LEU A 83 11.51 7.96 -16.18
CA LEU A 83 12.24 9.03 -15.50
C LEU A 83 11.29 9.70 -14.51
N ALA A 84 11.19 9.16 -13.30
CA ALA A 84 10.33 9.70 -12.26
C ALA A 84 10.69 11.15 -11.93
N ALA A 85 9.70 12.02 -11.82
CA ALA A 85 9.88 13.42 -11.45
C ALA A 85 9.00 13.80 -10.26
N PRO A 86 9.30 14.88 -9.51
CA PRO A 86 8.52 15.25 -8.32
C PRO A 86 7.01 15.44 -8.56
N HIS A 87 6.62 15.82 -9.77
CA HIS A 87 5.21 15.99 -10.15
C HIS A 87 4.48 14.67 -10.45
N ASP A 88 5.20 13.54 -10.49
CA ASP A 88 4.60 12.21 -10.49
C ASP A 88 4.20 11.76 -9.08
N SER A 89 4.53 12.51 -8.02
CA SER A 89 4.04 12.19 -6.68
C SER A 89 2.52 12.25 -6.61
N GLY A 90 1.91 11.26 -5.95
CA GLY A 90 0.46 11.14 -5.94
C GLY A 90 -0.06 9.76 -5.53
N VAL A 91 -1.38 9.60 -5.66
CA VAL A 91 -2.09 8.36 -5.35
C VAL A 91 -2.38 7.59 -6.64
N TYR A 92 -2.11 6.29 -6.63
CA TYR A 92 -2.22 5.38 -7.77
C TYR A 92 -3.15 4.22 -7.45
N TRP A 93 -3.94 3.77 -8.43
CA TRP A 93 -4.83 2.61 -8.31
C TRP A 93 -5.14 2.01 -9.69
N CYS A 94 -5.59 0.77 -9.72
CA CYS A 94 -6.18 0.12 -10.88
C CYS A 94 -7.71 0.28 -10.83
N GLU A 95 -8.32 0.62 -11.96
CA GLU A 95 -9.78 0.73 -12.10
C GLU A 95 -10.26 -0.24 -13.19
N SER A 96 -11.27 -1.06 -12.87
CA SER A 96 -11.89 -1.93 -13.87
C SER A 96 -12.96 -1.18 -14.67
N ARG A 97 -13.37 -1.75 -15.81
CA ARG A 97 -14.45 -1.19 -16.63
C ARG A 97 -15.81 -1.17 -15.92
N GLU A 98 -15.98 -2.07 -14.94
CA GLU A 98 -17.24 -2.31 -14.24
C GLU A 98 -17.36 -1.46 -12.97
N GLY A 99 -16.33 -0.68 -12.60
CA GLY A 99 -16.33 0.24 -11.47
C GLY A 99 -15.48 -0.16 -10.26
N PRO A 100 -15.23 -1.46 -9.95
CA PRO A 100 -14.28 -1.83 -8.91
C PRO A 100 -12.89 -1.21 -9.06
N ILE A 101 -12.28 -0.86 -7.94
CA ILE A 101 -10.89 -0.37 -7.86
C ILE A 101 -10.02 -1.29 -7.01
N SER A 102 -8.72 -1.31 -7.27
CA SER A 102 -7.74 -2.01 -6.43
C SER A 102 -7.46 -1.26 -5.12
N ASN A 103 -6.52 -1.77 -4.33
CA ASN A 103 -5.84 -0.96 -3.32
C ASN A 103 -5.23 0.31 -3.93
N MET A 104 -5.15 1.36 -3.12
CA MET A 104 -4.48 2.60 -3.45
C MET A 104 -3.08 2.61 -2.86
N VAL A 105 -2.11 3.17 -3.59
CA VAL A 105 -0.76 3.40 -3.09
C VAL A 105 -0.38 4.86 -3.26
N ASN A 106 0.31 5.43 -2.27
CA ASN A 106 0.81 6.80 -2.34
C ASN A 106 2.31 6.77 -2.63
N LEU A 107 2.71 7.35 -3.75
CA LEU A 107 4.10 7.44 -4.17
C LEU A 107 4.60 8.87 -4.01
N THR A 108 5.79 9.00 -3.45
CA THR A 108 6.49 10.29 -3.34
C THR A 108 7.79 10.24 -4.12
N VAL A 109 7.93 11.12 -5.10
CA VAL A 109 9.18 11.31 -5.85
C VAL A 109 9.84 12.59 -5.35
N THR A 110 11.04 12.48 -4.79
CA THR A 110 11.76 13.62 -4.23
C THR A 110 12.90 14.09 -5.10
N GLY A 111 13.08 15.42 -5.17
CA GLY A 111 14.30 16.04 -5.67
C GLY A 111 15.41 16.17 -4.61
N GLY A 112 15.11 15.79 -3.36
CA GLY A 112 16.04 15.84 -2.24
C GLY A 112 17.11 14.74 -2.28
N SER A 113 18.00 14.80 -1.30
CA SER A 113 19.16 13.92 -1.13
C SER A 113 18.86 12.64 -0.37
N VAL A 114 17.74 12.58 0.37
CA VAL A 114 17.41 11.48 1.28
C VAL A 114 15.99 10.95 1.01
N ILE A 115 15.83 9.62 1.05
CA ILE A 115 14.52 8.94 1.04
C ILE A 115 14.43 7.94 2.18
N LEU A 116 13.20 7.69 2.62
CA LEU A 116 12.85 6.55 3.46
C LEU A 116 12.26 5.45 2.58
N GLN A 117 12.98 4.33 2.44
CA GLN A 117 12.42 3.13 1.86
C GLN A 117 11.53 2.44 2.89
N SER A 118 10.23 2.72 2.81
CA SER A 118 9.16 2.05 3.57
C SER A 118 8.32 1.16 2.63
N PRO A 119 7.61 0.16 3.18
CA PRO A 119 6.71 -0.68 2.39
C PRO A 119 5.61 0.16 1.75
N VAL A 120 5.31 -0.13 0.48
CA VAL A 120 4.26 0.57 -0.29
C VAL A 120 2.86 -0.01 -0.05
N LEU A 121 2.79 -1.23 0.48
CA LEU A 121 1.55 -1.92 0.81
C LEU A 121 1.37 -2.01 2.34
N PRO A 122 0.13 -2.18 2.82
CA PRO A 122 -0.13 -2.43 4.24
C PRO A 122 0.65 -3.64 4.76
N VAL A 123 1.09 -3.53 6.00
CA VAL A 123 1.89 -4.55 6.70
C VAL A 123 0.96 -5.37 7.59
N MET A 124 1.13 -6.68 7.67
CA MET A 124 0.35 -7.52 8.57
C MET A 124 0.87 -7.46 10.01
N GLU A 125 -0.03 -7.55 10.99
CA GLU A 125 0.37 -7.72 12.38
C GLU A 125 1.22 -8.99 12.57
N GLY A 126 2.26 -8.91 13.39
CA GLY A 126 3.21 -9.98 13.63
C GLY A 126 4.38 -10.04 12.64
N ASP A 127 4.29 -9.38 11.48
CA ASP A 127 5.39 -9.32 10.52
C ASP A 127 6.54 -8.43 11.00
N ASP A 128 7.73 -8.67 10.47
CA ASP A 128 8.89 -7.81 10.66
C ASP A 128 9.06 -6.86 9.47
N VAL A 129 9.18 -5.55 9.73
CA VAL A 129 9.38 -4.54 8.70
C VAL A 129 10.73 -3.87 8.87
N THR A 130 11.50 -3.80 7.78
CA THR A 130 12.75 -3.05 7.76
C THR A 130 12.58 -1.76 6.97
N LEU A 131 12.79 -0.64 7.65
CA LEU A 131 12.88 0.70 7.10
C LEU A 131 14.34 1.04 6.80
N LEU A 132 14.58 1.59 5.62
CA LEU A 132 15.92 1.91 5.17
C LEU A 132 16.01 3.37 4.75
N CYS A 133 16.83 4.14 5.46
CA CYS A 133 17.13 5.53 5.14
C CYS A 133 18.32 5.58 4.16
N LYS A 134 18.13 6.17 2.98
CA LYS A 134 19.17 6.19 1.94
C LYS A 134 19.43 7.58 1.43
N THR A 135 20.70 7.85 1.16
CA THR A 135 21.11 8.98 0.34
C THR A 135 21.17 8.61 -1.14
N LYS A 136 21.06 9.62 -2.03
CA LYS A 136 21.26 9.44 -3.48
C LYS A 136 22.72 9.11 -3.82
N THR A 137 23.67 9.54 -3.00
CA THR A 137 25.12 9.41 -3.21
C THR A 137 25.71 8.22 -2.47
N THR A 138 26.78 7.63 -3.00
CA THR A 138 27.51 6.55 -2.31
C THR A 138 28.55 7.11 -1.32
N PRO A 139 28.73 6.50 -0.13
CA PRO A 139 27.97 5.36 0.40
C PRO A 139 26.53 5.75 0.80
N SER A 140 25.57 4.89 0.46
CA SER A 140 24.13 5.16 0.70
C SER A 140 23.71 4.92 2.15
N ASN A 141 24.48 4.11 2.87
CA ASN A 141 24.15 3.60 4.20
C ASN A 141 24.94 4.39 5.23
N LEU A 142 24.33 5.47 5.70
CA LEU A 142 24.91 6.39 6.67
C LEU A 142 24.13 6.32 7.99
N PRO A 143 24.73 6.75 9.11
CA PRO A 143 24.01 6.89 10.36
C PRO A 143 22.77 7.78 10.19
N ALA A 144 21.60 7.25 10.56
CA ALA A 144 20.32 7.93 10.38
C ALA A 144 19.51 7.94 11.68
N ALA A 145 18.78 9.03 11.91
CA ALA A 145 17.75 9.15 12.93
C ALA A 145 16.37 8.85 12.32
N PHE A 146 15.58 8.01 12.98
CA PHE A 146 14.23 7.64 12.55
C PHE A 146 13.18 8.27 13.46
N TYR A 147 12.15 8.83 12.85
CA TYR A 147 11.05 9.50 13.52
C TYR A 147 9.72 8.87 13.13
N LYS A 148 8.80 8.81 14.09
CA LYS A 148 7.39 8.46 13.89
C LYS A 148 6.54 9.55 14.52
N ASP A 149 5.58 10.07 13.77
CA ASP A 149 4.65 11.11 14.21
C ASP A 149 5.38 12.32 14.83
N GLY A 150 6.54 12.66 14.24
CA GLY A 150 7.41 13.75 14.69
C GLY A 150 8.33 13.41 15.87
N SER A 151 8.16 12.26 16.52
CA SER A 151 8.97 11.85 17.68
C SER A 151 10.14 10.96 17.26
N LEU A 152 11.33 11.20 17.83
CA LEU A 152 12.51 10.37 17.59
C LEU A 152 12.31 8.97 18.20
N ILE A 153 12.41 7.93 17.38
CA ILE A 153 12.29 6.54 17.83
C ILE A 153 13.67 5.95 18.11
N ARG A 154 14.59 6.03 17.15
CA ARG A 154 15.91 5.39 17.21
C ARG A 154 16.91 6.07 16.28
N LYS A 155 18.20 5.97 16.61
CA LYS A 155 19.31 6.27 15.70
C LYS A 155 20.03 4.98 15.34
N GLN A 156 20.22 4.73 14.04
CA GLN A 156 20.83 3.49 13.55
C GLN A 156 22.11 3.82 12.77
N PRO A 157 23.25 3.19 13.10
CA PRO A 157 24.55 3.54 12.50
C PRO A 157 24.65 3.19 11.01
N THR A 158 23.88 2.21 10.55
CA THR A 158 23.85 1.78 9.15
C THR A 158 22.72 2.42 8.35
N GLY A 159 21.78 3.12 9.00
CA GLY A 159 20.57 3.62 8.36
C GLY A 159 19.48 2.58 8.15
N HIS A 160 19.58 1.41 8.80
CA HIS A 160 18.57 0.34 8.76
C HIS A 160 17.86 0.26 10.12
N MET A 161 16.53 0.34 10.14
CA MET A 161 15.71 0.15 11.32
C MET A 161 14.69 -0.96 11.09
N THR A 162 14.67 -1.97 11.95
CA THR A 162 13.65 -3.03 11.91
C THR A 162 12.65 -2.85 13.04
N ILE A 163 11.37 -2.86 12.69
CA ILE A 163 10.23 -2.98 13.61
C ILE A 163 9.91 -4.47 13.66
N GLN A 164 10.06 -5.07 14.84
CA GLN A 164 9.83 -6.50 15.04
C GLN A 164 8.42 -6.73 15.58
N HIS A 165 7.75 -7.77 15.11
CA HIS A 165 6.39 -8.12 15.52
C HIS A 165 5.44 -6.92 15.44
N VAL A 166 5.23 -6.41 14.22
CA VAL A 166 4.43 -5.21 13.97
C VAL A 166 3.05 -5.33 14.62
N SER A 167 2.60 -4.23 15.23
CA SER A 167 1.32 -4.10 15.92
C SER A 167 0.55 -2.89 15.42
N ARG A 168 -0.74 -2.75 15.77
CA ARG A 168 -1.51 -1.53 15.47
C ARG A 168 -0.87 -0.25 16.01
N SER A 169 -0.09 -0.35 17.08
CA SER A 169 0.61 0.80 17.65
C SER A 169 1.78 1.27 16.79
N ASP A 170 2.22 0.50 15.79
CA ASP A 170 3.28 0.87 14.86
C ASP A 170 2.75 1.62 13.64
N GLU A 171 1.44 1.69 13.42
CA GLU A 171 0.84 2.52 12.38
C GLU A 171 1.14 4.02 12.64
N GLY A 172 1.51 4.75 11.59
CA GLY A 172 1.77 6.20 11.68
C GLY A 172 2.63 6.76 10.57
N LEU A 173 3.06 8.01 10.75
CA LEU A 173 3.83 8.78 9.77
C LEU A 173 5.33 8.73 10.07
N TYR A 174 6.10 8.03 9.23
CA TYR A 174 7.53 7.82 9.39
C TYR A 174 8.37 8.73 8.50
N LYS A 175 9.52 9.18 9.02
CA LYS A 175 10.58 9.85 8.25
C LYS A 175 11.95 9.52 8.84
N CYS A 176 13.01 9.76 8.07
CA CYS A 176 14.37 9.66 8.57
C CYS A 176 15.19 10.93 8.29
N ASP A 177 16.25 11.13 9.05
CA ASP A 177 17.20 12.24 8.91
C ASP A 177 18.62 11.68 8.91
N ILE A 178 19.43 12.16 7.97
CA ILE A 178 20.86 11.85 7.92
C ILE A 178 21.61 13.15 8.13
N SER A 179 22.45 13.18 9.16
CA SER A 179 23.30 14.34 9.49
C SER A 179 24.02 14.87 8.24
N ALA A 180 23.92 16.17 8.00
CA ALA A 180 24.45 16.89 6.84
C ALA A 180 23.78 16.60 5.47
N HIS A 181 22.90 15.60 5.34
CA HIS A 181 22.16 15.31 4.11
C HIS A 181 20.68 15.71 4.19
N GLY A 182 20.13 15.86 5.41
CA GLY A 182 18.78 16.35 5.67
C GLY A 182 17.74 15.24 5.85
N GLU A 183 16.48 15.64 5.86
CA GLU A 183 15.34 14.77 6.13
C GLU A 183 14.74 14.16 4.84
N SER A 184 14.24 12.93 4.95
CA SER A 184 13.38 12.33 3.93
C SER A 184 11.99 12.96 3.95
N PRO A 185 11.23 12.87 2.84
CA PRO A 185 9.77 12.99 2.90
C PRO A 185 9.18 12.02 3.92
N SER A 186 7.96 12.31 4.36
CA SER A 186 7.22 11.43 5.26
C SER A 186 6.44 10.35 4.49
N SER A 187 6.37 9.14 5.03
CA SER A 187 5.56 8.03 4.51
C SER A 187 4.63 7.51 5.61
N TRP A 188 3.35 7.35 5.29
CA TRP A 188 2.43 6.62 6.15
C TRP A 188 2.71 5.12 6.05
N ILE A 189 2.72 4.41 7.18
CA ILE A 189 2.77 2.95 7.24
C ILE A 189 1.45 2.49 7.84
N THR A 190 0.65 1.77 7.06
CA THR A 190 -0.61 1.16 7.51
C THR A 190 -0.35 -0.24 8.02
N VAL A 191 -0.95 -0.59 9.17
CA VAL A 191 -0.90 -1.94 9.73
C VAL A 191 -2.28 -2.57 9.63
N THR A 192 -2.36 -3.79 9.09
CA THR A 192 -3.59 -4.57 8.97
C THR A 192 -3.52 -5.78 9.89
N GLY A 193 -4.56 -5.99 10.68
CA GLY A 193 -4.67 -7.16 11.55
C GLY A 193 -5.19 -8.39 10.81
N ASP A 194 -4.86 -9.57 11.32
CA ASP A 194 -5.39 -10.83 10.81
C ASP A 194 -6.90 -10.92 11.02
N THR A 195 -7.68 -10.73 9.96
CA THR A 195 -9.14 -10.87 9.96
C THR A 195 -9.60 -12.28 10.33
N LEU A 196 -8.71 -13.28 10.26
CA LEU A 196 -8.95 -14.65 10.72
C LEU A 196 -9.24 -14.73 12.22
N THR A 197 -8.67 -13.85 13.04
CA THR A 197 -9.02 -13.81 14.47
C THR A 197 -10.44 -13.28 14.67
N CYS A 198 -10.87 -12.27 13.89
CA CYS A 198 -12.22 -11.70 14.02
C CYS A 198 -13.33 -12.64 13.53
N LEU A 199 -13.08 -13.42 12.46
CA LEU A 199 -14.04 -14.42 11.95
C LEU A 199 -14.19 -15.64 12.88
N CYS A 200 -13.14 -16.01 13.61
CA CYS A 200 -13.23 -17.05 14.64
C CYS A 200 -14.05 -16.61 15.87
N PHE A 201 -14.07 -15.32 16.23
CA PHE A 201 -14.93 -14.84 17.33
C PHE A 201 -16.41 -14.80 16.96
N CYS A 202 -16.76 -14.49 15.69
CA CYS A 202 -18.16 -14.49 15.25
C CYS A 202 -18.79 -15.90 15.22
N SER A 203 -18.00 -16.95 15.02
CA SER A 203 -18.51 -18.33 14.98
C SER A 203 -18.73 -18.96 16.37
N PHE A 204 -18.20 -18.35 17.44
CA PHE A 204 -18.39 -18.83 18.83
C PHE A 204 -19.39 -18.03 19.66
N GLN A 205 -19.75 -16.80 19.28
CA GLN A 205 -20.85 -16.06 19.90
C GLN A 205 -22.09 -16.09 19.00
N HIS A 206 -23.00 -17.03 19.28
CA HIS A 206 -24.40 -16.85 18.91
C HIS A 206 -24.86 -15.53 19.57
N SER A 207 -25.32 -14.58 18.76
CA SER A 207 -26.00 -13.32 19.15
C SER A 207 -25.10 -12.11 19.50
N GLN A 208 -24.56 -11.43 18.48
CA GLN A 208 -24.57 -9.96 18.28
C GLN A 208 -23.58 -9.55 17.17
N CYS A 209 -23.98 -9.68 15.90
CA CYS A 209 -23.47 -8.80 14.84
C CYS A 209 -24.52 -7.69 14.70
N ASP A 210 -24.26 -6.53 15.30
CA ASP A 210 -25.10 -5.35 15.12
C ASP A 210 -24.98 -4.87 13.66
N ASP A 211 -26.11 -4.82 12.95
CA ASP A 211 -26.31 -4.32 11.58
C ASP A 211 -26.14 -2.80 11.49
N ASN A 212 -25.06 -2.20 12.02
CA ASN A 212 -24.93 -0.73 12.09
C ASN A 212 -23.52 -0.15 11.92
N LEU A 213 -22.70 -0.73 11.04
CA LEU A 213 -21.47 -0.07 10.56
C LEU A 213 -21.46 0.17 9.04
N MET A 214 -22.61 0.54 8.47
CA MET A 214 -22.71 1.03 7.08
C MET A 214 -23.57 2.30 6.93
N THR A 215 -23.72 3.11 7.99
CA THR A 215 -24.30 4.46 7.83
C THR A 215 -23.81 5.44 8.89
N ALA A 216 -22.67 6.08 8.65
CA ALA A 216 -22.23 7.23 9.42
C ALA A 216 -21.43 8.23 8.55
N PHE A 217 -21.98 8.64 7.40
CA PHE A 217 -21.61 9.88 6.70
C PHE A 217 -22.82 10.41 5.91
N ALA A 218 -23.84 10.88 6.65
CA ALA A 218 -24.86 11.78 6.13
C ALA A 218 -25.40 12.60 7.32
N LEU A 219 -24.70 13.69 7.67
CA LEU A 219 -25.22 14.77 8.50
C LEU A 219 -24.78 16.10 7.88
N PHE A 220 -25.49 16.52 6.83
CA PHE A 220 -26.25 17.76 6.72
C PHE A 220 -27.31 17.56 5.62
#